data_AF-A0A420J8Z6-F1
#
_entry.id   AF-A0A420J8Z6-F1
#
_cell.length_a   1.000
_cell.length_b   1.000
_cell.length_c   1.000
_cell.angle_alpha   90.00
_cell.angle_beta   90.00
_cell.angle_gamma   90.00
#
_symmetry.space_group_name_H-M   'P 1'
#
loop_
_entity.id
_entity.type
_entity.pdbx_description
1 polymer ?
#
loop_
_entity_poly.entity_id
_entity_poly.type
_entity_poly.pdbx_seq_one_letter_code
_entity_poly.pdbx_strand_id
1 'polypeptide(L)'
;MLLVRILIAKIADTDRLINIIRNIPTRQEDCYWNCIGWVKEALEALWVDEKALGTAVTGWDNVRDAAMSYCRKKSHELSFYTQEDCGTKMPATYSLLEEKETIP
;
A
#
# COMPACT_ATOMS: atom_id res chain seq x y z
N MET A 1 -11.00 8.36 -10.95
CA MET A 1 -9.63 8.14 -10.44
C MET A 1 -9.48 6.64 -10.18
N LEU A 2 -8.52 5.99 -10.84
CA LEU A 2 -8.38 4.52 -10.80
C LEU A 2 -7.35 4.17 -9.72
N LEU A 3 -7.74 3.31 -8.78
CA LEU A 3 -6.90 2.90 -7.65
C LEU A 3 -6.55 1.42 -7.80
N VAL A 4 -5.30 1.07 -7.48
CA VAL A 4 -4.85 -0.32 -7.39
C VAL A 4 -4.63 -0.68 -5.93
N ARG A 5 -4.82 -1.96 -5.59
CA ARG A 5 -4.56 -2.50 -4.25
C ARG A 5 -3.30 -3.34 -4.29
N ILE A 6 -2.37 -3.05 -3.38
CA ILE A 6 -1.13 -3.79 -3.22
C ILE A 6 -1.09 -4.36 -1.79
N LEU A 7 -0.91 -5.67 -1.66
CA LEU A 7 -0.67 -6.32 -0.37
C LEU A 7 0.84 -6.45 -0.18
N ILE A 8 1.36 -5.78 0.85
CA ILE A 8 2.81 -5.71 1.13
C ILE A 8 3.21 -6.43 2.43
N ALA A 9 2.26 -6.75 3.31
CA ALA A 9 2.56 -7.33 4.61
C ALA A 9 1.38 -8.10 5.21
N LYS A 10 1.69 -9.00 6.13
CA LYS A 10 0.76 -9.58 7.11
C LYS A 10 0.96 -8.87 8.45
N ILE A 11 -0.15 -8.60 9.14
CA ILE A 11 -0.14 -7.93 10.44
C ILE A 11 0.07 -8.98 11.52
N ALA A 12 1.05 -8.76 12.40
CA ALA A 12 1.29 -9.60 13.57
C ALA A 12 0.64 -9.00 14.83
N ASP A 13 0.66 -7.68 14.96
CA ASP A 13 0.07 -6.94 16.08
C ASP A 13 -0.66 -5.69 15.57
N THR A 14 -2.00 -5.75 15.59
CA THR A 14 -2.88 -4.70 15.06
C THR A 14 -2.83 -3.42 15.90
N ASP A 15 -2.83 -3.53 17.22
CA ASP A 15 -2.85 -2.36 18.10
C ASP A 15 -1.53 -1.59 17.98
N ARG A 16 -0.43 -2.34 17.90
CA ARG A 16 0.90 -1.77 17.66
C ARG A 16 1.02 -1.11 16.29
N LEU A 17 0.54 -1.77 15.23
CA LEU A 17 0.46 -1.18 13.88
C LEU A 17 -0.29 0.15 13.91
N ILE A 18 -1.49 0.17 14.49
CA ILE A 18 -2.35 1.35 14.58
C ILE A 18 -1.63 2.47 15.33
N ASN A 19 -0.97 2.15 16.45
CA ASN A 19 -0.23 3.14 17.23
C ASN A 19 0.92 3.74 16.42
N ILE A 20 1.69 2.93 15.68
CA ILE A 20 2.81 3.43 14.86
C ILE A 20 2.29 4.37 13.78
N ILE A 21 1.33 3.93 12.95
CA ILE A 21 0.89 4.71 11.80
C ILE A 21 0.18 6.01 12.21
N ARG A 22 -0.55 6.02 13.34
CA ARG A 22 -1.21 7.23 13.85
C ARG A 22 -0.24 8.27 14.40
N ASN A 23 0.95 7.87 14.81
CA ASN A 23 1.97 8.78 15.33
C ASN A 23 2.84 9.41 14.24
N ILE A 24 2.64 9.06 12.96
CA ILE A 24 3.36 9.67 11.85
C ILE A 24 2.79 11.09 11.62
N PRO A 25 3.61 12.13 11.74
CA PRO A 25 3.12 13.50 11.67
C PRO A 25 2.67 13.87 10.24
N THR A 26 1.58 14.61 10.15
CA THR A 26 1.22 15.33 8.93
C THR A 26 1.87 16.71 8.96
N ARG A 27 2.67 17.05 7.94
CA ARG A 27 3.39 18.34 7.86
C ARG A 27 2.62 19.28 6.92
N GLN A 28 1.70 20.08 7.45
CA GLN A 28 0.86 20.97 6.64
C GLN A 28 1.63 22.18 6.07
N GLU A 29 2.70 22.60 6.75
CA GLU A 29 3.50 23.76 6.36
C GLU A 29 4.55 23.44 5.29
N ASP A 30 4.78 22.16 5.01
CA ASP A 30 5.71 21.71 3.98
C ASP A 30 4.97 21.46 2.66
N CYS A 31 5.20 22.31 1.66
CA CYS A 31 4.55 22.21 0.35
C CYS A 31 4.96 20.96 -0.44
N TYR A 32 6.04 20.27 -0.05
CA TYR A 32 6.46 19.00 -0.65
C TYR A 32 5.85 17.79 0.08
N TRP A 33 5.24 17.98 1.24
CA TRP A 33 4.60 16.91 1.98
C TRP A 33 3.30 16.47 1.33
N ASN A 34 3.18 15.16 1.10
CA ASN A 34 2.02 14.55 0.46
C ASN A 34 1.83 13.11 0.94
N CYS A 35 0.84 12.42 0.37
CA CYS A 35 0.55 11.03 0.73
C CYS A 35 1.70 10.05 0.42
N ILE A 36 2.55 10.35 -0.58
CA ILE A 36 3.72 9.54 -0.92
C ILE A 36 4.75 9.64 0.22
N GLY A 37 5.02 10.86 0.72
CA GLY A 37 5.89 11.09 1.87
C GLY A 37 5.37 10.38 3.12
N TRP A 38 4.06 10.47 3.39
CA TRP A 38 3.45 9.80 4.54
C TRP A 38 3.58 8.28 4.46
N VAL A 39 3.29 7.66 3.31
CA VAL A 39 3.41 6.20 3.15
C VAL A 39 4.86 5.76 3.29
N LYS A 40 5.82 6.52 2.74
CA LYS A 40 7.24 6.23 2.89
C LYS A 40 7.65 6.19 4.37
N GLU A 41 7.32 7.24 5.12
CA GLU A 41 7.64 7.28 6.56
C GLU A 41 6.91 6.18 7.35
N ALA A 42 5.69 5.80 6.94
CA ALA A 42 4.97 4.71 7.57
C ALA A 42 5.67 3.37 7.40
N LEU A 43 6.17 3.09 6.20
CA LEU A 43 6.90 1.85 5.94
C LEU A 43 8.24 1.82 6.66
N GLU A 44 8.94 2.95 6.74
CA GLU A 44 10.18 3.09 7.50
C GLU A 44 9.95 2.88 9.00
N ALA A 45 8.90 3.48 9.57
CA ALA A 45 8.55 3.32 10.99
C ALA A 45 8.16 1.87 11.31
N LEU A 46 7.40 1.21 10.43
CA LEU A 46 7.03 -0.19 10.61
C LEU A 46 8.19 -1.16 10.42
N TRP A 47 9.15 -0.81 9.56
CA TRP A 47 10.39 -1.56 9.41
C TRP A 47 11.22 -1.52 10.70
N VAL A 48 11.40 -0.34 11.29
CA VAL A 48 12.17 -0.15 12.53
C VAL A 48 11.52 -0.84 13.73
N ASP A 49 10.20 -0.95 13.75
CA ASP A 49 9.47 -1.56 14.86
C ASP A 49 9.69 -3.08 15.00
N GLU A 50 9.88 -3.78 13.87
CA GLU A 50 10.11 -5.24 13.74
C GLU A 50 9.07 -6.17 14.40
N LYS A 51 7.98 -5.63 14.97
CA LYS A 51 7.04 -6.38 15.83
C LYS A 51 5.58 -6.25 15.39
N ALA A 52 5.21 -5.15 14.73
CA ALA A 52 3.86 -4.92 14.22
C ALA A 52 3.53 -5.82 13.01
N LEU A 53 4.53 -6.18 12.21
CA LEU A 53 4.37 -6.95 10.98
C LEU A 53 4.95 -8.35 11.13
N GLY A 54 4.33 -9.33 10.46
CA GLY A 54 4.87 -10.66 10.25
C GLY A 54 5.70 -10.71 8.97
N THR A 55 5.29 -11.53 7.99
CA THR A 55 5.87 -11.50 6.64
C THR A 55 5.58 -10.15 5.98
N ALA A 56 6.61 -9.41 5.58
CA ALA A 56 6.47 -8.06 5.05
C ALA A 56 7.55 -7.68 4.03
N VAL A 57 7.18 -6.79 3.12
CA VAL A 57 8.07 -6.03 2.24
C VAL A 57 7.79 -4.55 2.50
N THR A 58 8.68 -3.88 3.24
CA THR A 58 8.54 -2.46 3.61
C THR A 58 9.52 -1.54 2.91
N GLY A 59 10.49 -2.07 2.16
CA GLY A 59 11.44 -1.26 1.39
C GLY A 59 10.71 -0.34 0.42
N TRP A 60 10.87 0.99 0.59
CA TRP A 60 10.11 2.00 -0.14
C TRP A 60 10.18 1.81 -1.65
N ASP A 61 11.39 1.64 -2.19
CA ASP A 61 11.59 1.51 -3.65
C ASP A 61 10.91 0.25 -4.18
N ASN A 62 11.01 -0.89 -3.47
CA ASN A 62 10.34 -2.14 -3.85
C ASN A 62 8.82 -1.99 -3.89
N VAL A 63 8.23 -1.38 -2.84
CA VAL A 63 6.78 -1.16 -2.77
C VAL A 63 6.32 -0.20 -3.87
N ARG A 64 7.04 0.90 -4.06
CA ARG A 64 6.72 1.92 -5.06
C ARG A 64 6.80 1.35 -6.47
N ASP A 65 7.90 0.68 -6.80
CA ASP A 65 8.15 0.18 -8.16
C ASP A 65 7.15 -0.92 -8.52
N ALA A 66 6.84 -1.82 -7.59
CA ALA A 66 5.80 -2.83 -7.78
C ALA A 66 4.43 -2.20 -8.00
N ALA A 67 4.04 -1.22 -7.17
CA ALA A 67 2.77 -0.52 -7.30
C ALA A 67 2.65 0.20 -8.66
N MET A 68 3.71 0.90 -9.08
CA MET A 68 3.75 1.61 -10.36
C MET A 68 3.74 0.66 -11.56
N SER A 69 4.48 -0.45 -11.48
CA SER A 69 4.49 -1.50 -12.51
C SER A 69 3.10 -2.12 -12.68
N TYR A 70 2.46 -2.49 -11.58
CA TYR A 70 1.11 -3.06 -11.60
C TYR A 70 0.06 -2.06 -12.12
N CYS A 71 0.13 -0.79 -11.73
CA CYS A 71 -0.74 0.26 -12.25
C CYS A 71 -0.61 0.43 -13.77
N ARG A 72 0.63 0.41 -14.30
CA ARG A 72 0.87 0.46 -15.75
C ARG A 72 0.29 -0.77 -16.45
N LYS A 73 0.49 -1.97 -15.88
CA LYS A 73 -0.09 -3.21 -16.42
C LYS A 73 -1.62 -3.11 -16.53
N LYS A 74 -2.31 -2.69 -15.47
CA LYS A 74 -3.78 -2.52 -15.48
C LYS A 74 -4.26 -1.46 -16.46
N SER A 75 -3.45 -0.43 -16.70
CA SER A 75 -3.72 0.60 -17.72
C SER A 75 -3.70 0.01 -19.13
N HIS A 76 -2.70 -0.81 -19.44
CA HIS A 76 -2.60 -1.48 -20.73
C HIS A 76 -3.73 -2.49 -20.96
N GLU A 77 -4.16 -3.19 -19.91
CA GLU A 77 -5.25 -4.17 -19.98
C GLU A 77 -6.65 -3.52 -20.03
N LEU A 78 -6.75 -2.19 -19.89
CA LEU A 78 -8.00 -1.44 -19.67
C LEU A 78 -8.85 -2.04 -18.53
N SER A 79 -8.22 -2.78 -17.62
CA SER A 79 -8.86 -3.62 -16.60
C SER A 79 -8.85 -2.92 -15.25
N PHE A 80 -9.27 -1.66 -15.25
CA PHE A 80 -9.43 -0.94 -14.00
C PHE A 80 -10.84 -1.06 -13.46
N TYR A 81 -10.90 -1.10 -12.14
CA TYR A 81 -12.15 -1.03 -11.42
C TYR A 81 -12.79 0.34 -11.62
N THR A 82 -14.02 0.36 -12.11
CA THR A 82 -14.76 1.59 -12.35
C THR A 82 -15.65 1.95 -11.17
N GLN A 83 -16.19 3.17 -11.17
CA GLN A 83 -17.15 3.59 -10.14
C GLN A 83 -18.45 2.76 -10.20
N GLU A 84 -18.79 2.19 -11.35
CA GLU A 84 -19.96 1.32 -11.53
C GLU A 84 -19.74 -0.08 -10.93
N ASP A 85 -18.49 -0.54 -10.86
CA ASP A 85 -18.16 -1.79 -10.18
C ASP A 85 -18.20 -1.65 -8.64
N CYS A 86 -18.21 -0.41 -8.12
CA CYS A 86 -18.15 -0.08 -6.70
C CYS A 86 -19.30 -0.74 -5.92
N GLY A 87 -18.96 -1.69 -5.05
CA GLY A 87 -19.91 -2.42 -4.21
C GLY A 87 -20.46 -3.72 -4.81
N THR A 88 -20.21 -4.01 -6.09
CA THR A 88 -20.64 -5.27 -6.74
C THR A 88 -19.49 -6.26 -6.95
N LYS A 89 -18.26 -5.78 -7.09
CA LYS A 89 -17.05 -6.61 -7.19
C LYS A 89 -15.99 -6.13 -6.21
N MET A 90 -15.11 -6.99 -5.72
CA MET A 90 -13.90 -6.50 -5.04
C MET A 90 -12.81 -6.19 -6.06
N PRO A 91 -12.12 -5.04 -5.95
CA PRO A 91 -10.97 -4.75 -6.80
C PRO A 91 -9.85 -5.74 -6.54
N ALA A 92 -9.24 -6.21 -7.63
CA ALA A 92 -8.09 -7.11 -7.61
C ALA A 92 -6.94 -6.54 -6.79
N THR A 93 -6.30 -7.41 -6.01
CA THR A 93 -5.18 -7.07 -5.13
C THR A 93 -3.92 -7.75 -5.63
N TYR A 94 -2.88 -6.98 -5.93
CA TYR A 94 -1.58 -7.56 -6.23
C TYR A 94 -0.82 -7.83 -4.93
N SER A 95 -0.54 -9.10 -4.65
CA SER A 95 0.27 -9.50 -3.51
C SER A 95 1.75 -9.38 -3.88
N LEU A 96 2.45 -8.45 -3.24
CA LEU A 96 3.90 -8.35 -3.35
C LEU A 96 4.62 -9.47 -2.59
N LEU A 97 3.93 -10.11 -1.64
CA LEU A 97 4.46 -11.27 -0.90
C LEU A 97 4.47 -12.54 -1.75
N GLU A 98 3.51 -12.68 -2.67
CA GLU A 98 3.33 -13.87 -3.52
C GLU A 98 3.57 -13.57 -5.02
N GLU A 99 3.95 -12.33 -5.33
CA GLU A 99 4.17 -11.79 -6.67
C GLU A 99 3.03 -12.03 -7.67
N LYS A 100 1.78 -12.13 -7.18
CA LYS A 100 0.61 -12.47 -7.99
C LYS A 100 -0.62 -11.65 -7.65
N GLU A 101 -1.51 -11.53 -8.63
CA GLU A 101 -2.82 -10.92 -8.45
C GLU A 101 -3.79 -11.91 -7.81
N THR A 102 -4.57 -11.45 -6.84
CA THR A 102 -5.65 -12.18 -6.21
C THR A 102 -6.94 -11.37 -6.25
N ILE A 103 -8.06 -12.07 -6.47
CA ILE A 103 -9.41 -11.51 -6.34
C ILE A 103 -9.96 -12.10 -5.03
N PRO A 104 -10.37 -11.26 -4.06
CA PRO A 104 -10.93 -11.74 -2.80
C PRO A 104 -12.20 -12.58 -2.97
#